data_AF-A0A843M1J6-F1
#
_entry.id   AF-A0A843M1J6-F1
#
_cell.length_a   1.000
_cell.length_b   1.000
_cell.length_c   1.000
_cell.angle_alpha   90.00
_cell.angle_beta   90.00
_cell.angle_gamma   90.00
#
_symmetry.space_group_name_H-M   'P 1'
#
loop_
_entity.id
_entity.type
_entity.pdbx_description
1 polymer ?
#
loop_
_entity_poly.entity_id
_entity_poly.type
_entity_poly.pdbx_seq_one_letter_code
_entity_poly.pdbx_strand_id
1 'polypeptide(L)'
;MLSEFFTKRFGLTKEGSDNLIKGIFYTALLNISFMFPVGLYALLIYLWVEQLTVGEIIDPNLGIFILLILIVLGIIFAFAWKQYHFVFNTTYVESGN
;
A
#
# COMPACT_ATOMS: atom_id res chain seq x y z
N MET A 1 25.28 3.55 5.01
CA MET A 1 25.30 2.06 5.07
C MET A 1 24.55 1.38 3.92
N LEU A 2 23.20 1.33 3.89
CA LEU A 2 22.45 0.61 2.82
C LEU A 2 22.56 1.29 1.44
N SER A 3 22.45 2.62 1.42
CA SER A 3 22.60 3.41 0.19
C SER A 3 24.02 3.33 -0.39
N GLU A 4 25.05 3.32 0.45
CA GLU A 4 26.43 3.10 -0.01
C GLU A 4 26.63 1.70 -0.59
N PHE A 5 25.98 0.69 -0.01
CA PHE A 5 26.00 -0.66 -0.58
C PHE A 5 25.40 -0.66 -2.00
N PHE A 6 24.25 -0.03 -2.21
CA PHE A 6 23.63 0.04 -3.54
C PHE A 6 24.43 0.84 -4.54
N THR A 7 25.04 1.96 -4.14
CA THR A 7 25.95 2.72 -5.01
C THR A 7 27.14 1.87 -5.42
N LYS A 8 27.79 1.16 -4.48
CA LYS A 8 28.95 0.31 -4.79
C LYS A 8 28.58 -0.94 -5.60
N ARG A 9 27.42 -1.54 -5.34
CA ARG A 9 27.01 -2.81 -5.93
C ARG A 9 26.40 -2.63 -7.32
N PHE A 10 25.63 -1.57 -7.52
CA PHE A 10 24.85 -1.34 -8.73
C PHE A 10 25.31 -0.13 -9.53
N GLY A 11 26.35 0.60 -9.08
CA GLY A 11 26.88 1.76 -9.79
C GLY A 11 25.97 2.98 -9.78
N LEU A 12 24.93 2.97 -8.94
CA LEU A 12 23.95 4.06 -8.84
C LEU A 12 24.58 5.30 -8.23
N THR A 13 24.10 6.47 -8.66
CA THR A 13 24.34 7.72 -7.94
C THR A 13 23.84 7.60 -6.49
N LYS A 14 24.34 8.47 -5.62
CA LYS A 14 23.90 8.49 -4.22
C LYS A 14 22.39 8.72 -4.12
N GLU A 15 21.87 9.62 -4.96
CA GLU A 15 20.44 9.91 -5.06
C GLU A 15 19.66 8.71 -5.61
N GLY A 16 20.15 8.06 -6.67
CA GLY A 16 19.56 6.84 -7.22
C GLY A 16 19.43 5.72 -6.18
N SER A 17 20.48 5.49 -5.39
CA SER A 17 20.46 4.53 -4.27
C SER A 17 19.43 4.87 -3.19
N ASP A 18 19.30 6.15 -2.82
CA ASP A 18 18.33 6.59 -1.82
C ASP A 18 16.88 6.48 -2.35
N ASN A 19 16.68 6.78 -3.63
CA ASN A 19 15.39 6.64 -4.29
C ASN A 19 14.99 5.17 -4.44
N LEU A 20 15.94 4.28 -4.74
CA LEU A 20 15.70 2.83 -4.77
C LEU A 20 15.22 2.32 -3.41
N ILE A 21 15.84 2.75 -2.30
CA ILE A 21 15.40 2.37 -0.94
C ILE A 21 13.96 2.82 -0.67
N LYS A 22 13.63 4.07 -1.03
CA LYS A 22 12.25 4.58 -0.92
C LYS A 22 11.28 3.78 -1.80
N GLY A 23 11.70 3.44 -3.02
CA GLY A 23 10.92 2.60 -3.95
C GLY A 23 10.60 1.22 -3.35
N ILE A 24 11.59 0.55 -2.76
CA ILE A 24 11.40 -0.72 -2.05
C ILE A 24 10.40 -0.55 -0.90
N PHE A 25 10.57 0.49 -0.09
CA PHE A 25 9.71 0.76 1.06
C PHE A 25 8.25 1.01 0.66
N TYR A 26 8.01 1.89 -0.32
CA TYR A 26 6.65 2.18 -0.79
C TYR A 26 6.03 0.99 -1.55
N THR A 27 6.84 0.14 -2.19
CA THR A 27 6.35 -1.11 -2.78
C THR A 27 5.86 -2.07 -1.70
N ALA A 28 6.61 -2.21 -0.60
CA ALA A 28 6.17 -3.03 0.53
C ALA A 28 4.87 -2.48 1.16
N LEU A 29 4.78 -1.17 1.39
CA LEU A 29 3.57 -0.53 1.91
C LEU A 29 2.36 -0.71 0.97
N LEU A 30 2.56 -0.57 -0.34
CA LEU A 30 1.51 -0.80 -1.32
C LEU A 30 1.00 -2.24 -1.27
N ASN A 31 1.91 -3.23 -1.23
CA ASN A 31 1.54 -4.64 -1.13
C ASN A 31 0.76 -4.95 0.15
N ILE A 32 1.16 -4.37 1.29
CA ILE A 32 0.42 -4.50 2.54
C ILE A 32 -0.96 -3.84 2.43
N SER A 33 -1.07 -2.67 1.79
CA SER A 33 -2.35 -1.97 1.64
C SER A 33 -3.38 -2.75 0.83
N PHE A 34 -2.94 -3.61 -0.10
CA PHE A 34 -3.83 -4.53 -0.82
C PHE A 34 -4.45 -5.63 0.05
N MET A 35 -3.99 -5.81 1.30
CA MET A 35 -4.64 -6.69 2.27
C MET A 35 -5.86 -6.04 2.93
N PHE A 36 -5.94 -4.70 2.97
CA PHE A 36 -7.04 -4.00 3.64
C PHE A 36 -8.43 -4.26 3.02
N PRO A 37 -8.60 -4.31 1.68
CA PRO A 37 -9.88 -4.70 1.07
C PRO A 37 -10.37 -6.07 1.54
N VAL A 38 -9.46 -7.04 1.65
CA VAL A 38 -9.79 -8.40 2.13
C VAL A 38 -10.18 -8.36 3.61
N GLY A 39 -9.49 -7.56 4.43
CA GLY A 39 -9.85 -7.36 5.84
C GLY A 39 -11.24 -6.74 6.02
N LEU A 40 -11.59 -5.72 5.22
CA LEU A 40 -12.93 -5.12 5.23
C LEU A 40 -14.00 -6.13 4.80
N TYR A 41 -13.70 -6.95 3.78
CA TYR A 41 -14.60 -8.01 3.33
C TYR A 41 -14.83 -9.08 4.40
N ALA A 42 -13.76 -9.52 5.07
CA ALA A 42 -13.84 -10.48 6.17
C ALA A 42 -14.67 -9.92 7.34
N LEU A 43 -14.51 -8.63 7.67
CA LEU A 43 -15.31 -7.96 8.69
C LEU A 43 -16.81 -7.94 8.31
N LEU A 44 -17.13 -7.64 7.05
CA LEU A 44 -18.52 -7.65 6.58
C LEU A 44 -19.15 -9.04 6.72
N ILE A 45 -18.43 -10.09 6.29
CA ILE A 45 -18.90 -11.48 6.45
C ILE A 45 -19.09 -11.82 7.93
N TYR A 46 -18.13 -11.46 8.79
CA TYR A 46 -18.23 -11.73 10.22
C TYR A 46 -19.53 -11.15 10.80
N LEU A 47 -19.83 -9.88 10.53
CA LEU A 47 -21.04 -9.23 11.03
C LEU A 47 -22.33 -9.89 10.51
N TRP A 48 -22.33 -10.37 9.26
CA TRP A 48 -23.50 -11.07 8.70
C TRP A 48 -23.67 -12.47 9.29
N VAL A 49 -22.57 -13.20 9.50
CA VAL A 49 -22.61 -14.57 10.06
C VAL A 49 -22.95 -14.53 11.56
N GLU A 50 -22.47 -13.54 12.29
CA GLU A 50 -22.77 -13.35 13.72
C GLU A 50 -24.28 -13.19 13.96
N GLN A 51 -24.97 -12.44 13.09
CA GLN A 51 -26.43 -12.30 13.13
C GLN A 51 -27.16 -13.64 12.98
N LEU A 52 -26.65 -14.52 12.11
CA LEU A 52 -27.25 -15.82 11.85
C LEU A 52 -26.99 -16.84 12.96
N THR A 53 -25.88 -16.68 13.70
CA THR A 53 -25.43 -17.67 14.69
C THR A 53 -25.84 -17.31 16.12
N VAL A 54 -25.86 -16.03 16.47
CA VAL A 54 -26.18 -15.54 17.83
C VAL A 54 -27.63 -15.05 17.93
N GLY A 55 -28.27 -14.74 16.80
CA GLY A 55 -29.65 -14.25 16.75
C GLY A 55 -29.81 -12.76 17.11
N GLU A 56 -28.70 -12.05 17.33
CA GLU A 56 -28.71 -10.59 17.48
C GLU A 56 -28.77 -9.91 16.10
N ILE A 57 -29.73 -9.01 15.91
CA ILE A 57 -29.80 -8.20 14.69
C ILE A 57 -28.80 -7.05 14.82
N ILE A 58 -27.62 -7.25 14.25
CA ILE A 58 -26.66 -6.17 13.99
C ILE A 58 -27.10 -5.51 12.68
N ASP A 59 -27.37 -4.21 12.67
CA ASP A 59 -27.62 -3.48 11.42
C ASP A 59 -26.31 -2.80 10.95
N PRO A 60 -25.53 -3.42 10.06
CA PRO A 60 -24.28 -2.83 9.60
C PRO A 60 -24.56 -1.53 8.84
N ASN A 61 -24.12 -0.41 9.40
CA ASN A 61 -24.29 0.90 8.78
C ASN A 61 -23.49 0.99 7.47
N LEU A 62 -24.20 0.89 6.36
CA LEU A 62 -23.65 0.89 5.01
C LEU A 62 -22.82 2.16 4.72
N GLY A 63 -23.18 3.30 5.32
CA GLY A 63 -22.43 4.56 5.20
C GLY A 63 -21.03 4.47 5.81
N ILE A 64 -20.87 3.78 6.94
CA ILE A 64 -19.55 3.55 7.56
C ILE A 64 -18.68 2.66 6.65
N PHE A 65 -19.26 1.63 6.05
CA PHE A 65 -18.53 0.75 5.11
C PHE A 65 -18.07 1.50 3.86
N ILE A 66 -18.93 2.33 3.26
CA ILE A 66 -18.54 3.18 2.13
C ILE A 66 -17.38 4.10 2.53
N LEU A 67 -17.44 4.74 3.70
CA LEU A 67 -16.37 5.61 4.19
C LEU A 67 -15.06 4.85 4.35
N LEU A 68 -15.08 3.65 4.97
CA LEU A 68 -13.90 2.81 5.14
C LEU A 68 -13.30 2.38 3.80
N ILE A 69 -14.13 2.02 2.82
CA ILE A 69 -13.68 1.69 1.46
C ILE A 69 -12.97 2.88 0.83
N LEU A 70 -13.54 4.08 0.91
CA LEU A 70 -12.91 5.30 0.37
C LEU A 70 -11.56 5.60 1.04
N ILE A 71 -11.46 5.41 2.36
CA ILE A 71 -10.19 5.55 3.09
C ILE A 71 -9.16 4.54 2.58
N VAL A 72 -9.53 3.26 2.44
CA VAL A 72 -8.62 2.22 1.93
C VAL A 72 -8.16 2.52 0.51
N LEU A 73 -9.08 2.93 -0.37
CA LEU A 73 -8.74 3.35 -1.73
C LEU A 73 -7.79 4.56 -1.74
N GLY A 74 -8.01 5.53 -0.86
CA GLY A 74 -7.12 6.69 -0.69
C GLY A 74 -5.71 6.29 -0.25
N ILE A 75 -5.58 5.35 0.69
CA ILE A 75 -4.30 4.81 1.14
C ILE A 75 -3.58 4.09 0.00
N ILE A 76 -4.28 3.17 -0.70
CA ILE A 76 -3.74 2.44 -1.84
C ILE A 76 -3.26 3.42 -2.91
N PHE A 77 -4.07 4.42 -3.26
CA PHE A 77 -3.71 5.43 -4.25
C PHE A 77 -2.47 6.23 -3.84
N ALA A 78 -2.40 6.68 -2.58
CA ALA A 78 -1.26 7.44 -2.08
C ALA A 78 0.05 6.62 -2.15
N PHE A 79 0.01 5.35 -1.75
CA PHE A 79 1.17 4.46 -1.84
C PHE A 79 1.52 4.10 -3.28
N ALA A 80 0.53 3.83 -4.13
CA ALA A 80 0.74 3.56 -5.56
C ALA A 80 1.40 4.76 -6.25
N TRP A 81 0.93 5.97 -5.97
CA TRP A 81 1.52 7.20 -6.52
C TRP A 81 2.98 7.39 -6.10
N LYS A 82 3.29 7.19 -4.81
CA LYS A 82 4.66 7.30 -4.30
C LYS A 82 5.56 6.19 -4.83
N GLN A 83 5.08 4.95 -4.83
CA GLN A 83 5.79 3.80 -5.38
C GLN A 83 6.12 4.05 -6.85
N TYR A 84 5.13 4.51 -7.64
CA TYR A 84 5.32 4.76 -9.06
C TYR A 84 6.42 5.80 -9.30
N HIS A 85 6.40 6.89 -8.54
CA HIS A 85 7.43 7.92 -8.63
C HIS A 85 8.84 7.39 -8.35
N PHE A 86 9.03 6.68 -7.23
CA PHE A 86 10.36 6.21 -6.81
C PHE A 86 10.86 4.96 -7.53
N VAL A 87 9.97 4.23 -8.22
CA VAL A 87 10.36 3.02 -8.97
C VAL A 87 10.49 3.30 -10.47
N PHE A 88 9.63 4.13 -11.05
CA PHE A 88 9.65 4.37 -12.49
C PHE A 88 10.26 5.73 -12.83
N ASN A 89 9.73 6.82 -12.27
CA ASN A 89 10.18 8.16 -12.68
C ASN A 89 11.65 8.40 -12.33
N THR A 90 12.06 8.07 -11.10
CA THR A 90 13.46 8.26 -10.68
C THR A 90 14.41 7.32 -11.40
N THR A 91 13.99 6.10 -11.71
CA THR A 91 14.79 5.15 -12.50
C THR A 91 14.98 5.65 -13.92
N TYR A 92 13.94 6.22 -14.52
CA TYR A 92 14.04 6.83 -15.84
C TYR A 92 15.06 7.98 -15.85
N VAL A 93 14.99 8.87 -14.86
CA VAL A 93 15.96 9.97 -14.70
C VAL A 93 17.38 9.44 -14.50
N GLU A 94 17.57 8.47 -13.61
CA GLU A 94 18.88 7.87 -13.34
C GLU A 94 19.47 7.19 -14.58
N SER A 95 18.64 6.52 -15.39
CA SER A 95 19.08 5.84 -16.62
C SER A 95 19.44 6.80 -17.76
N GLY A 96 18.99 8.05 -17.69
CA GLY A 96 19.32 9.10 -18.66
C GLY A 96 20.61 9.87 -18.35
N ASN A 97 21.19 9.65 -17.16
CA ASN A 97 22.48 10.19 -16.75
C ASN A 97 23.63 9.27 -17.17
#